data_AF-A0A7S3WHH3-F1
#
_entry.id   AF-A0A7S3WHH3-F1
#
_cell.length_a   1.000
_cell.length_b   1.000
_cell.length_c   1.000
_cell.angle_alpha   90.00
_cell.angle_beta   90.00
_cell.angle_gamma   90.00
#
_symmetry.space_group_name_H-M   'P 1'
#
loop_
_entity.id
_entity.type
_entity.pdbx_description
1 polymer ?
#
loop_
_entity_poly.entity_id
_entity_poly.type
_entity_poly.pdbx_seq_one_letter_code
_entity_poly.pdbx_strand_id
1 'polypeptide(L)'
;LVEDGEGSQCSYVKLPDDIAQHTVLLMDPVLASGTRLLVAIEMLVKNQQVEEGKIILVTLVATQRGIQEVYERFPGVRVITAEIDETMCEDEGKSRVGDFGDRYFGTADPADFSRVLLSPRGGSSCRSTAAPPSADALPSADADILSRQS
;
A
#
# COMPACT_ATOMS: atom_id res chain seq x y z
N LEU A 1 0.07 -15.06 5.60
CA LEU A 1 1.49 -14.87 5.91
C LEU A 1 1.75 -15.71 7.12
N VAL A 2 2.67 -16.65 7.05
CA VAL A 2 3.10 -17.39 8.23
C VAL A 2 4.15 -16.49 8.89
N GLU A 3 3.87 -16.04 10.10
CA GLU A 3 4.83 -15.27 10.89
C GLU A 3 5.69 -16.24 11.69
N ASP A 4 6.60 -16.92 10.99
CA ASP A 4 7.76 -17.54 11.62
C ASP A 4 8.82 -16.45 11.79
N GLY A 5 9.35 -16.31 13.01
CA GLY A 5 10.35 -15.30 13.34
C GLY A 5 11.54 -15.36 12.38
N GLU A 6 11.94 -14.17 11.90
CA GLU A 6 13.04 -13.88 10.96
C GLU A 6 12.61 -13.62 9.50
N GLY A 7 12.06 -12.41 9.30
CA GLY A 7 11.84 -11.77 8.00
C GLY A 7 10.61 -12.26 7.25
N SER A 8 9.86 -11.34 6.64
CA SER A 8 8.79 -11.71 5.70
C SER A 8 9.41 -12.43 4.50
N GLN A 9 9.10 -13.71 4.31
CA GLN A 9 9.64 -14.53 3.21
C GLN A 9 8.57 -14.77 2.14
N CYS A 10 9.01 -14.80 0.87
CA CYS A 10 8.15 -15.16 -0.24
C CYS A 10 7.94 -16.69 -0.27
N SER A 11 6.72 -17.16 0.02
CA SER A 11 6.45 -18.60 0.12
C SER A 11 6.27 -19.30 -1.22
N TYR A 12 5.84 -18.57 -2.27
CA TYR A 12 5.54 -19.14 -3.57
C TYR A 12 5.80 -18.13 -4.68
N VAL A 13 6.51 -18.56 -5.73
CA VAL A 13 6.80 -17.75 -6.92
C VAL A 13 6.58 -18.60 -8.17
N LYS A 14 5.78 -18.09 -9.09
CA LYS A 14 5.61 -18.66 -10.43
C LYS A 14 5.53 -17.51 -11.43
N LEU A 15 6.58 -17.34 -12.21
CA LEU A 15 6.74 -16.23 -13.15
C LEU A 15 7.20 -16.78 -14.51
N PRO A 16 6.95 -16.06 -15.62
CA PRO A 16 7.57 -16.37 -16.91
C PRO A 16 9.10 -16.31 -16.83
N ASP A 17 9.79 -17.18 -17.57
CA ASP A 17 11.26 -17.26 -17.57
C ASP A 17 11.93 -15.97 -18.11
N ASP A 18 11.20 -15.19 -18.91
CA ASP A 18 11.66 -13.97 -19.58
C ASP A 18 11.14 -12.68 -18.92
N ILE A 19 10.67 -12.74 -17.66
CA ILE A 19 10.03 -11.60 -16.98
C ILE A 19 10.87 -10.32 -16.94
N ALA A 20 12.21 -10.42 -16.91
CA ALA A 20 13.12 -9.27 -16.92
C ALA A 20 12.98 -8.36 -18.16
N GLN A 21 12.45 -8.90 -19.27
CA GLN A 21 12.25 -8.17 -20.52
C GLN A 21 10.92 -7.41 -20.55
N HIS A 22 9.98 -7.74 -19.65
CA HIS A 22 8.62 -7.21 -19.66
C HIS A 22 8.41 -6.10 -18.64
N THR A 23 7.34 -5.33 -18.83
CA THR A 23 6.82 -4.41 -17.80
C THR A 23 5.96 -5.20 -16.84
N VAL A 24 6.23 -5.10 -15.55
CA VAL A 24 5.55 -5.88 -14.51
C VAL A 24 4.50 -5.00 -13.82
N LEU A 25 3.24 -5.40 -13.92
CA LEU A 25 2.15 -4.84 -13.12
C LEU A 25 2.06 -5.61 -11.81
N LEU A 26 2.54 -5.01 -10.73
CA LEU A 26 2.44 -5.56 -9.39
C LEU A 26 1.13 -5.05 -8.76
N MET A 27 0.21 -5.96 -8.45
CA MET A 27 -1.14 -5.61 -7.98
C MET A 27 -1.31 -5.98 -6.51
N ASP A 28 -1.67 -5.00 -5.68
CA ASP A 28 -2.03 -5.20 -4.28
C ASP A 28 -3.20 -4.27 -3.92
N PRO A 29 -4.39 -4.79 -3.57
CA PRO A 29 -5.57 -3.95 -3.37
C PRO A 29 -5.41 -2.92 -2.24
N VAL A 30 -4.60 -3.20 -1.21
CA VAL A 30 -4.43 -2.32 -0.05
C VAL A 30 -2.95 -2.18 0.31
N LEU A 31 -2.38 -1.02 0.04
CA LEU A 31 -1.02 -0.68 0.45
C LEU A 31 -1.02 -0.03 1.85
N ALA A 32 -0.97 -0.86 2.89
CA ALA A 32 -0.86 -0.44 4.29
C ALA A 32 0.58 -0.02 4.65
N SER A 33 1.33 -0.83 5.40
CA SER A 33 2.77 -0.59 5.62
C SER A 33 3.59 -0.84 4.35
N GLY A 34 3.13 -1.71 3.46
CA GLY A 34 3.89 -2.11 2.27
C GLY A 34 4.93 -3.21 2.51
N THR A 35 5.04 -3.75 3.73
CA THR A 35 6.02 -4.81 4.06
C THR A 35 5.94 -6.01 3.10
N ARG A 36 4.73 -6.49 2.80
CA ARG A 36 4.50 -7.59 1.85
C ARG A 36 4.98 -7.24 0.45
N LEU A 37 4.67 -6.02 0.03
CA LEU A 37 4.96 -5.54 -1.30
C LEU A 37 6.47 -5.34 -1.49
N LEU A 38 7.17 -4.84 -0.47
CA LEU A 38 8.61 -4.66 -0.50
C LEU A 38 9.34 -5.98 -0.72
N VAL A 39 8.89 -7.07 -0.08
CA VAL A 39 9.44 -8.42 -0.31
C VAL A 39 9.19 -8.89 -1.75
N ALA A 40 8.01 -8.58 -2.31
CA ALA A 40 7.68 -8.94 -3.69
C ALA A 40 8.55 -8.15 -4.69
N ILE A 41 8.71 -6.84 -4.49
CA ILE A 41 9.57 -5.99 -5.34
C ILE A 41 11.02 -6.44 -5.21
N GLU A 42 11.50 -6.73 -4.00
CA GLU A 42 12.85 -7.22 -3.75
C GLU A 42 13.12 -8.53 -4.51
N MET A 43 12.17 -9.47 -4.51
CA MET A 43 12.28 -10.71 -5.27
C MET A 43 12.33 -10.45 -6.79
N LEU A 44 11.49 -9.53 -7.31
CA LEU A 44 11.51 -9.18 -8.73
C LEU A 44 12.84 -8.54 -9.15
N VAL A 45 13.37 -7.61 -8.35
CA VAL A 45 14.60 -6.90 -8.67
C VAL A 45 15.83 -7.77 -8.45
N LYS A 46 15.96 -8.41 -7.28
CA LYS A 46 17.16 -9.16 -6.90
C LYS A 46 17.23 -10.56 -7.52
N ASN A 47 16.11 -11.29 -7.52
CA ASN A 47 16.12 -12.69 -7.96
C ASN A 47 15.76 -12.82 -9.44
N GLN A 48 14.86 -11.98 -9.95
CA GLN A 48 14.39 -12.04 -11.34
C GLN A 48 15.01 -10.98 -12.25
N GLN A 49 15.88 -10.09 -11.72
CA GLN A 49 16.63 -9.10 -12.49
C GLN A 49 15.73 -8.13 -13.28
N VAL A 50 14.52 -7.88 -12.79
CA VAL A 50 13.61 -6.88 -13.36
C VAL A 50 14.11 -5.49 -13.01
N GLU A 51 14.24 -4.62 -14.00
CA GLU A 51 14.59 -3.21 -13.77
C GLU A 51 13.49 -2.49 -12.98
N GLU A 52 13.86 -1.72 -11.95
CA GLU A 52 12.90 -1.01 -11.09
C GLU A 52 11.90 -0.15 -11.89
N GLY A 53 12.36 0.55 -12.93
CA GLY A 53 11.53 1.41 -13.78
C GLY A 53 10.44 0.68 -14.58
N LYS A 54 10.59 -0.65 -14.73
CA LYS A 54 9.60 -1.52 -15.39
C LYS A 54 8.53 -2.04 -14.42
N ILE A 55 8.65 -1.77 -13.13
CA ILE A 55 7.68 -2.18 -12.13
C ILE A 55 6.67 -1.05 -11.92
N ILE A 56 5.39 -1.37 -12.15
CA ILE A 56 4.27 -0.48 -11.87
C ILE A 56 3.42 -1.14 -10.79
N LEU A 57 3.41 -0.54 -9.61
CA LEU A 57 2.52 -0.89 -8.53
C LEU A 57 1.14 -0.30 -8.78
N VAL A 58 0.11 -1.15 -8.80
CA VAL A 58 -1.29 -0.76 -8.94
C VAL A 58 -2.05 -1.19 -7.69
N THR A 59 -2.62 -0.22 -6.99
CA THR A 59 -3.37 -0.41 -5.75
C THR A 59 -4.67 0.40 -5.73
N LEU A 60 -5.65 0.00 -4.92
CA LEU A 60 -6.90 0.73 -4.79
C LEU A 60 -6.81 1.80 -3.71
N VAL A 61 -6.30 1.42 -2.53
CA VAL A 61 -6.15 2.30 -1.38
C VAL A 61 -4.73 2.17 -0.87
N ALA A 62 -4.03 3.30 -0.76
CA ALA A 62 -2.67 3.35 -0.25
C ALA A 62 -2.57 4.29 0.94
N THR A 63 -1.67 4.00 1.87
CA THR A 63 -1.36 4.92 2.96
C THR A 63 -0.15 5.75 2.63
N GLN A 64 -0.09 6.97 3.16
CA GLN A 64 1.07 7.84 2.97
C GLN A 64 2.37 7.15 3.43
N ARG A 65 2.31 6.44 4.56
CA ARG A 65 3.43 5.66 5.10
C ARG A 65 3.87 4.55 4.14
N GLY A 66 2.93 3.76 3.61
CA GLY A 66 3.25 2.67 2.70
C GLY A 66 3.86 3.15 1.39
N ILE A 67 3.39 4.28 0.87
CA ILE A 67 3.97 4.91 -0.31
C ILE A 67 5.41 5.36 -0.03
N GLN A 68 5.66 6.00 1.12
CA GLN A 68 7.01 6.42 1.54
C GLN A 68 7.95 5.22 1.68
N GLU A 69 7.53 4.15 2.37
CA GLU A 69 8.35 2.94 2.54
C GLU A 69 8.74 2.31 1.19
N VAL A 70 7.86 2.36 0.18
CA VAL A 70 8.17 1.90 -1.19
C VAL A 70 9.21 2.78 -1.86
N TYR A 71 9.01 4.10 -1.86
CA TYR A 71 9.92 5.03 -2.53
C TYR A 71 11.29 5.14 -1.84
N GLU A 72 11.37 4.92 -0.52
CA GLU A 72 12.64 4.87 0.21
C GLU A 72 13.51 3.69 -0.21
N ARG A 73 12.92 2.54 -0.52
CA ARG A 73 13.66 1.32 -0.93
C ARG A 73 13.83 1.19 -2.44
N PHE A 74 12.82 1.58 -3.21
CA PHE A 74 12.77 1.37 -4.66
C PHE A 74 12.26 2.63 -5.36
N PRO A 75 13.09 3.68 -5.47
CA PRO A 75 12.68 4.96 -6.05
C PRO A 75 12.33 4.88 -7.54
N GLY A 76 12.76 3.83 -8.25
CA GLY A 76 12.42 3.62 -9.66
C GLY A 76 11.00 3.10 -9.90
N VAL A 77 10.31 2.61 -8.87
CA VAL A 77 8.97 2.02 -9.00
C VAL A 77 7.91 3.11 -9.21
N ARG A 78 6.96 2.85 -10.11
CA ARG A 78 5.79 3.73 -10.30
C ARG A 78 4.62 3.24 -9.47
N VAL A 79 4.08 4.08 -8.60
CA VAL A 79 2.89 3.77 -7.79
C VAL A 79 1.66 4.45 -8.37
N ILE A 80 0.61 3.67 -8.63
CA ILE A 80 -0.70 4.11 -9.08
C ILE A 80 -1.73 3.66 -8.04
N THR A 81 -2.40 4.61 -7.41
CA THR A 81 -3.46 4.36 -6.42
C THR A 81 -4.72 5.15 -6.76
N ALA A 82 -5.90 4.62 -6.39
CA ALA A 82 -7.16 5.35 -6.57
C ALA A 82 -7.44 6.32 -5.40
N GLU A 83 -7.05 5.96 -4.18
CA GLU A 83 -7.22 6.77 -2.98
C GLU A 83 -5.96 6.72 -2.10
N ILE A 84 -5.67 7.83 -1.41
CA ILE A 84 -4.66 7.89 -0.35
C ILE A 84 -5.38 8.05 0.98
N ASP A 85 -5.18 7.10 1.90
CA ASP A 85 -5.71 7.14 3.26
C ASP A 85 -4.70 7.85 4.19
N GLU A 86 -5.10 9.02 4.69
CA GLU A 86 -4.33 9.83 5.64
C GLU A 86 -4.35 9.25 7.07
N THR A 87 -5.29 8.34 7.36
CA THR A 87 -5.59 7.86 8.71
C THR A 87 -5.33 6.36 8.86
N MET A 88 -4.08 5.98 9.14
CA MET A 88 -3.82 4.69 9.80
C MET A 88 -3.82 4.94 11.31
N CYS A 89 -4.99 4.80 11.94
CA CYS A 89 -5.11 4.89 13.39
C CYS A 89 -4.32 3.71 14.01
N GLU A 90 -3.39 4.00 14.94
CA GLU A 90 -2.46 3.05 15.55
C GLU A 90 -3.16 1.93 16.35
N ASP A 91 -4.45 2.10 16.66
CA ASP A 91 -5.14 1.31 17.67
C ASP A 91 -5.75 -0.01 17.17
N GLU A 92 -5.90 -0.27 15.86
CA GLU A 92 -6.51 -1.55 15.43
C GLU A 92 -5.92 -2.20 14.18
N GLY A 93 -4.88 -1.65 13.55
CA GLY A 93 -4.26 -2.27 12.35
C GLY A 93 -5.24 -2.53 11.18
N LYS A 94 -6.49 -2.06 11.30
CA LYS A 94 -7.56 -2.23 10.33
C LYS A 94 -7.63 -0.97 9.50
N SER A 95 -7.16 -1.09 8.26
CA SER A 95 -7.51 -0.13 7.22
C SER A 95 -9.03 0.06 7.20
N ARG A 96 -9.50 1.24 6.80
CA ARG A 96 -10.93 1.53 6.61
C ARG A 96 -11.64 0.51 5.70
N VAL A 97 -10.87 -0.24 4.90
CA VAL A 97 -11.35 -1.32 4.01
C VAL A 97 -11.55 -2.66 4.73
N GLY A 98 -10.95 -2.89 5.90
CA GLY A 98 -10.88 -4.22 6.52
C GLY A 98 -10.01 -5.18 5.71
N ASP A 99 -10.15 -6.50 5.92
CA ASP A 99 -9.49 -7.47 5.06
C ASP A 99 -10.15 -7.51 3.68
N PHE A 100 -9.43 -7.01 2.66
CA PHE A 100 -9.95 -6.97 1.29
C PHE A 100 -10.21 -8.37 0.73
N GLY A 101 -9.36 -9.35 1.06
CA GLY A 101 -9.48 -10.72 0.57
C GLY A 101 -10.77 -11.36 1.06
N ASP A 102 -11.06 -11.25 2.35
CA ASP A 102 -12.28 -11.79 2.94
C ASP A 102 -13.54 -11.18 2.35
N ARG A 103 -13.51 -9.88 2.08
CA ARG A 103 -14.63 -9.16 1.46
C ARG A 103 -14.81 -9.51 -0.01
N TYR A 104 -13.72 -9.66 -0.74
CA TYR A 104 -13.74 -9.94 -2.18
C TYR A 104 -14.13 -11.39 -2.48
N PHE A 105 -13.55 -12.35 -1.73
CA PHE A 105 -13.80 -13.78 -1.92
C PHE A 105 -14.97 -14.31 -1.07
N GLY A 106 -15.48 -13.52 -0.13
CA GLY A 106 -16.60 -13.90 0.72
C GLY A 106 -16.21 -14.92 1.80
N THR A 107 -14.98 -14.87 2.29
CA THR A 107 -14.43 -15.79 3.30
C THR A 107 -14.50 -15.24 4.73
N ALA A 108 -15.00 -14.02 4.91
CA ALA A 108 -15.24 -13.45 6.23
C ALA A 108 -16.15 -14.37 7.06
N ASP A 109 -15.84 -14.52 8.35
CA ASP A 109 -16.77 -15.15 9.29
C ASP A 109 -18.09 -14.35 9.27
N PRO A 110 -19.27 -14.99 9.14
CA PRO A 110 -20.55 -14.31 9.22
C PRO A 110 -20.74 -13.46 10.49
N ALA A 111 -20.00 -13.73 11.59
CA ALA A 111 -19.97 -12.88 12.77
C ALA A 111 -19.33 -11.50 12.51
N ASP A 112 -18.35 -11.41 11.61
CA ASP A 112 -17.61 -10.17 11.30
C ASP A 112 -18.35 -9.26 10.30
N PHE A 113 -19.27 -9.82 9.50
CA PHE A 113 -20.14 -9.06 8.59
C PHE A 113 -20.99 -8.02 9.33
N SER A 114 -21.44 -8.36 10.54
CA SER A 114 -22.25 -7.47 11.38
C SER A 114 -21.44 -6.26 11.86
N ARG A 115 -20.16 -6.43 12.18
CA ARG A 115 -19.29 -5.34 12.65
C ARG A 115 -18.96 -4.34 11.55
N VAL A 116 -18.71 -4.79 10.33
CA VAL A 116 -18.35 -3.90 9.20
C VAL A 116 -19.57 -3.10 8.70
N LEU A 117 -20.75 -3.73 8.61
CA LEU A 117 -21.97 -3.03 8.15
C LEU A 117 -22.60 -2.12 9.23
N LEU A 118 -22.43 -2.44 10.51
CA LEU A 118 -22.96 -1.65 11.63
C LEU A 118 -21.97 -0.62 12.17
N SER A 119 -20.75 -0.57 11.63
CA SER A 119 -19.81 0.51 11.94
C SER A 119 -20.42 1.84 11.47
N PRO A 120 -20.58 2.85 12.36
CA PRO A 120 -21.12 4.14 11.97
C PRO A 120 -20.34 4.75 10.81
N ARG A 121 -21.01 5.02 9.69
CA ARG A 121 -20.48 5.90 8.63
C ARG A 121 -20.48 7.34 9.15
N GLY A 122 -19.50 7.69 9.98
CA GLY A 122 -19.40 9.02 10.56
C GLY A 122 -19.15 9.00 12.05
N GLY A 123 -17.93 8.61 12.42
CA GLY A 123 -17.43 8.73 13.79
C GLY A 123 -15.91 8.74 13.74
N SER A 124 -15.32 9.92 13.53
CA SER A 124 -13.89 10.12 13.70
C SER A 124 -13.53 9.89 15.18
N SER A 125 -13.11 8.67 15.55
CA SER A 125 -12.49 8.44 16.86
C SER A 125 -11.01 8.82 16.88
N CYS A 126 -10.41 9.11 15.73
CA CYS A 126 -9.05 9.67 15.63
C CYS A 126 -9.06 11.17 16.07
N ARG A 127 -9.37 11.45 17.35
CA ARG A 127 -8.97 12.70 18.00
C ARG A 127 -7.56 12.49 18.56
N SER A 128 -6.56 12.83 17.74
CA SER A 128 -5.24 13.15 18.26
C SER A 128 -5.38 14.40 19.14
N THR A 129 -5.10 14.29 20.44
CA THR A 129 -4.73 15.46 21.24
C THR A 129 -3.26 15.78 20.94
N ALA A 130 -3.01 16.31 19.75
CA ALA A 130 -1.77 17.01 19.44
C ALA A 130 -2.15 18.41 18.98
N ALA A 131 -1.75 19.42 19.75
CA ALA A 131 -1.84 20.80 19.32
C ALA A 131 -1.06 20.95 17.99
N PRO A 132 -1.58 21.72 17.01
CA PRO A 132 -0.87 21.91 15.76
C PRO A 132 0.50 22.56 16.03
N PRO A 133 1.62 22.05 15.50
CA PRO A 133 2.84 22.83 15.43
C PRO A 133 2.54 24.08 14.60
N SER A 134 2.98 25.22 15.11
CA SER A 134 2.81 26.54 14.50
C SER A 134 3.18 26.53 13.03
N ALA A 135 2.29 27.09 12.20
CA ALA A 135 2.46 27.30 10.78
C ALA A 135 3.69 28.15 10.50
N ASP A 136 4.81 27.50 10.20
CA ASP A 136 5.91 28.05 9.40
C ASP A 136 6.78 26.87 8.91
N ALA A 137 7.04 26.86 7.60
CA ALA A 137 7.96 26.00 6.85
C ALA A 137 7.47 24.62 6.36
N LEU A 138 6.76 24.60 5.22
CA LEU A 138 7.04 23.65 4.13
C LEU A 138 6.91 24.39 2.76
N PRO A 139 7.90 24.26 1.86
CA PRO A 139 7.86 24.91 0.54
C PRO A 139 6.88 24.20 -0.41
N SER A 140 6.17 25.01 -1.19
CA SER A 140 5.16 24.63 -2.18
C SER A 140 5.71 23.69 -3.27
N ALA A 141 5.20 22.46 -3.30
CA ALA A 141 5.39 21.51 -4.40
C ALA A 141 4.10 21.31 -5.25
N ASP A 142 3.16 22.26 -5.17
CA ASP A 142 1.84 22.20 -5.81
C ASP A 142 1.74 22.95 -7.16
N ALA A 143 2.79 22.92 -7.99
CA ALA A 143 2.75 23.62 -9.30
C ALA A 143 3.09 22.75 -10.52
N ASP A 144 3.59 21.52 -10.38
CA ASP A 144 4.16 20.79 -11.52
C ASP A 144 3.29 19.66 -12.12
N ILE A 145 2.09 19.40 -11.58
CA ILE A 145 1.25 18.30 -12.08
C ILE A 145 0.27 18.72 -13.20
N LEU A 146 0.07 20.02 -13.45
CA LEU A 146 -0.86 20.49 -14.51
C LEU A 146 -0.20 20.97 -15.82
N SER A 147 1.11 20.93 -15.96
CA SER A 147 1.81 21.57 -17.10
C SER A 147 2.30 20.60 -18.19
N ARG A 148 1.93 19.31 -18.16
CA ARG A 148 2.38 18.29 -19.14
C ARG A 148 1.26 17.64 -19.95
N GLN A 149 0.13 18.33 -20.12
CA GLN A 149 -0.82 18.03 -21.20
C GLN A 149 -1.11 19.30 -22.01
N SER A 150 -0.17 19.68 -22.88
CA SER A 150 -0.42 20.38 -24.15
C SER A 150 0.73 20.17 -25.12
#